data_AF-A0A517WSE5-F1
#
_entry.id   AF-A0A517WSE5-F1
#
_cell.length_a   1.000
_cell.length_b   1.000
_cell.length_c   1.000
_cell.angle_alpha   90.00
_cell.angle_beta   90.00
_cell.angle_gamma   90.00
#
_symmetry.space_group_name_H-M   'P 1'
#
loop_
_entity.id
_entity.type
_entity.pdbx_description
1 polymer ?
#
loop_
_entity_poly.entity_id
_entity_poly.type
_entity_poly.pdbx_seq_one_letter_code
_entity_poly.pdbx_strand_id
1 'polypeptide(L)'
;MGLVTVEFYFQQDIKIRKNLEELIHSAYAGNLGPEQPHEFNENLLLHGSHSEDNLDAISRIEFAPQGNDQITDYYFRLISQQTELADITNHLEGEPIPDHIKAAFPQLSQEDWDATFRYITLLLKLLGVRVVENEQ
;
A
#
# COMPACT_ATOMS: atom_id res chain seq x y z
N MET A 1 10.60 5.04 34.40
CA MET A 1 9.66 4.17 33.66
C MET A 1 9.24 4.70 32.29
N GLY A 2 9.44 5.99 31.93
CA GLY A 2 9.02 6.53 30.62
C GLY A 2 10.02 6.41 29.45
N LEU A 3 11.32 6.24 29.70
CA LEU A 3 12.34 6.13 28.64
C LEU A 3 12.40 4.73 28.02
N VAL A 4 12.25 3.69 28.84
CA VAL A 4 12.31 2.27 28.42
C VAL A 4 11.14 1.91 27.52
N THR A 5 9.95 2.47 27.77
CA THR A 5 8.76 2.26 26.94
C THR A 5 8.88 2.94 25.58
N VAL A 6 9.35 4.20 25.53
CA VAL A 6 9.54 4.92 24.24
C VAL A 6 10.59 4.26 23.37
N GLU A 7 11.71 3.82 23.95
CA GLU A 7 12.78 3.12 23.23
C GLU A 7 12.30 1.75 22.70
N PHE A 8 11.47 1.04 23.47
CA PHE A 8 10.84 -0.21 23.03
C PHE A 8 9.89 -0.01 21.83
N TYR A 9 8.99 0.98 21.88
CA TYR A 9 8.08 1.27 20.77
C TYR A 9 8.84 1.70 19.51
N PHE A 10 9.89 2.51 19.67
CA PHE A 10 10.74 2.94 18.56
C PHE A 10 11.46 1.77 17.88
N GLN A 11 12.02 0.83 18.66
CA GLN A 11 12.66 -0.37 18.10
C GLN A 11 11.66 -1.31 17.43
N GLN A 12 10.44 -1.41 17.96
CA GLN A 12 9.36 -2.17 17.36
C GLN A 12 8.96 -1.59 15.99
N ASP A 13 8.82 -0.27 15.88
CA ASP A 13 8.52 0.40 14.62
C ASP A 13 9.60 0.20 13.56
N ILE A 14 10.88 0.25 13.94
CA ILE A 14 12.00 -0.03 13.02
C ILE A 14 11.91 -1.46 12.49
N LYS A 15 11.62 -2.43 13.37
CA LYS A 15 11.50 -3.83 12.99
C LYS A 15 10.35 -4.05 12.01
N ILE A 16 9.17 -3.47 12.28
CA ILE A 16 8.00 -3.57 11.41
C ILE A 16 8.31 -3.00 10.01
N ARG A 17 8.93 -1.82 9.94
CA ARG A 17 9.34 -1.21 8.67
C ARG A 17 10.31 -2.10 7.89
N LYS A 18 11.33 -2.65 8.57
CA LYS A 18 12.29 -3.57 7.94
C LYS A 18 11.61 -4.82 7.37
N ASN A 19 10.65 -5.39 8.10
CA ASN A 19 9.88 -6.54 7.62
C ASN A 19 9.06 -6.19 6.36
N LEU A 20 8.39 -5.04 6.35
CA LEU A 20 7.63 -4.58 5.17
C LEU A 20 8.56 -4.38 3.96
N GLU A 21 9.73 -3.75 4.17
CA GLU A 21 10.75 -3.59 3.12
C GLU A 21 11.26 -4.94 2.59
N GLU A 22 11.50 -5.93 3.47
CA GLU A 22 11.93 -7.28 3.09
C GLU A 22 10.85 -8.04 2.29
N LEU A 23 9.58 -7.90 2.66
CA LEU A 23 8.46 -8.49 1.92
C LEU A 23 8.31 -7.87 0.52
N ILE A 24 8.46 -6.54 0.41
CA ILE A 24 8.49 -5.83 -0.86
C ILE A 24 9.68 -6.29 -1.71
N HIS A 25 10.89 -6.40 -1.14
CA HIS A 25 12.06 -6.94 -1.83
C HIS A 25 11.89 -8.40 -2.27
N SER A 26 11.21 -9.21 -1.46
CA SER A 26 10.87 -10.59 -1.83
C SER A 26 9.91 -10.64 -3.02
N ALA A 27 8.98 -9.68 -3.12
CA ALA A 27 8.14 -9.48 -4.29
C ALA A 27 8.97 -9.16 -5.53
N TYR A 28 9.91 -8.20 -5.41
CA TYR A 28 10.86 -7.84 -6.47
C TYR A 28 11.69 -9.03 -6.96
N ALA A 29 11.98 -9.98 -6.08
CA ALA A 29 12.73 -11.19 -6.42
C ALA A 29 11.85 -12.34 -6.96
N GLY A 30 10.52 -12.16 -7.05
CA GLY A 30 9.59 -13.22 -7.44
C GLY A 30 9.43 -14.34 -6.41
N ASN A 31 9.86 -14.11 -5.17
CA ASN A 31 9.95 -15.13 -4.11
C ASN A 31 8.81 -15.01 -3.08
N LEU A 32 7.71 -14.36 -3.44
CA LEU A 32 6.59 -14.14 -2.54
C LEU A 32 5.77 -15.43 -2.47
N GLY A 33 5.99 -16.21 -1.41
CA GLY A 33 5.21 -17.42 -1.16
C GLY A 33 3.75 -17.11 -0.74
N PRO A 34 2.94 -18.15 -0.53
CA PRO A 34 1.51 -18.00 -0.25
C PRO A 34 1.19 -17.41 1.14
N GLU A 35 2.13 -17.44 2.09
CA GLU A 35 1.93 -16.94 3.47
C GLU A 35 2.32 -15.46 3.62
N GLN A 36 3.20 -14.98 2.73
CA GLN A 36 3.77 -13.65 2.76
C GLN A 36 2.74 -12.51 2.57
N PRO A 37 1.63 -12.66 1.82
CA PRO A 37 0.56 -11.66 1.81
C PRO A 37 -0.10 -11.46 3.18
N HIS A 38 -0.27 -12.54 3.96
CA HIS A 38 -0.80 -12.45 5.32
C HIS A 38 0.21 -11.73 6.24
N GLU A 39 1.50 -12.10 6.17
CA GLU A 39 2.55 -11.41 6.91
C GLU A 39 2.62 -9.92 6.55
N PHE A 40 2.40 -9.56 5.28
CA PHE A 40 2.37 -8.18 4.83
C PHE A 40 1.24 -7.39 5.51
N ASN A 41 0.03 -7.95 5.52
CA ASN A 41 -1.13 -7.35 6.17
C ASN A 41 -0.94 -7.21 7.70
N GLU A 42 -0.38 -8.22 8.36
CA GLU A 42 -0.07 -8.16 9.80
C GLU A 42 0.95 -7.06 10.11
N ASN A 43 2.03 -6.94 9.33
CA ASN A 43 3.01 -5.87 9.54
C ASN A 43 2.41 -4.49 9.23
N LEU A 44 1.51 -4.36 8.25
CA LEU A 44 0.77 -3.12 8.00
C LEU A 44 -0.12 -2.73 9.20
N LEU A 45 -0.85 -3.68 9.79
CA LEU A 45 -1.68 -3.44 10.98
C LEU A 45 -0.85 -3.10 12.22
N LEU A 46 0.32 -3.73 12.36
CA LEU A 46 1.26 -3.38 13.43
C LEU A 46 1.81 -1.96 13.25
N HIS A 47 1.97 -1.50 12.01
CA HIS A 47 2.39 -0.13 11.70
C HIS A 47 1.26 0.91 11.89
N GLY A 48 0.08 0.62 11.35
CA GLY A 48 -1.05 1.56 11.28
C GLY A 48 -2.03 1.49 12.45
N SER A 49 -1.89 0.51 13.34
CA SER A 49 -2.82 0.07 14.40
C SER A 49 -3.91 -0.91 13.95
N HIS A 50 -4.36 -1.74 14.90
CA HIS A 50 -5.47 -2.69 14.74
C HIS A 50 -6.81 -2.02 15.06
N SER A 51 -7.19 -0.99 14.31
CA SER A 51 -8.53 -0.42 14.37
C SER A 51 -9.51 -1.24 13.53
N GLU A 52 -10.81 -1.13 13.82
CA GLU A 52 -11.86 -1.76 13.01
C GLU A 52 -11.79 -1.32 11.54
N ASP A 53 -11.54 -0.03 11.30
CA ASP A 53 -11.40 0.53 9.95
C ASP A 53 -10.20 -0.07 9.20
N ASN A 54 -9.06 -0.25 9.87
CA ASN A 54 -7.86 -0.83 9.24
C ASN A 54 -8.05 -2.33 8.96
N LEU A 55 -8.72 -3.05 9.87
CA LEU A 55 -9.07 -4.46 9.68
C LEU A 55 -10.03 -4.64 8.50
N ASP A 56 -11.04 -3.78 8.37
CA ASP A 56 -11.94 -3.78 7.22
C ASP A 56 -11.16 -3.48 5.92
N ALA A 57 -10.25 -2.50 5.92
CA ALA A 57 -9.44 -2.15 4.75
C ALA A 57 -8.55 -3.32 4.27
N ILE A 58 -7.78 -3.95 5.16
CA ILE A 58 -6.90 -5.07 4.77
C ILE A 58 -7.68 -6.32 4.35
N SER A 59 -8.96 -6.44 4.72
CA SER A 59 -9.84 -7.52 4.28
C SER A 59 -10.37 -7.32 2.85
N ARG A 60 -10.20 -6.12 2.29
CA ARG A 60 -10.70 -5.71 0.97
C ARG A 60 -9.61 -5.47 -0.05
N ILE A 61 -8.39 -5.16 0.42
CA ILE A 61 -7.24 -4.81 -0.41
C ILE A 61 -6.15 -5.87 -0.21
N GLU A 62 -5.57 -6.31 -1.31
CA GLU A 62 -4.43 -7.23 -1.29
C GLU A 62 -3.25 -6.67 -2.09
N PHE A 63 -2.03 -7.04 -1.69
CA PHE A 63 -0.84 -6.93 -2.51
C PHE A 63 -0.56 -8.31 -3.13
N ALA A 64 -0.85 -8.45 -4.42
CA ALA A 64 -0.94 -9.77 -5.03
C ALA A 64 -0.39 -9.78 -6.47
N PRO A 65 0.11 -10.93 -6.94
CA PRO A 65 0.54 -11.08 -8.31
C PRO A 65 -0.64 -11.01 -9.30
N GLN A 66 -0.36 -10.44 -10.45
CA GLN A 66 -1.16 -10.41 -11.65
C GLN A 66 -0.20 -10.71 -12.80
N GLY A 67 -0.24 -11.96 -13.26
CA GLY A 67 0.70 -12.46 -14.25
C GLY A 67 0.01 -13.01 -15.48
N ASN A 68 0.73 -12.92 -16.58
CA ASN A 68 0.64 -13.79 -17.75
C ASN A 68 1.92 -14.65 -17.80
N ASP A 69 1.96 -15.70 -18.63
CA ASP A 69 2.97 -16.79 -18.62
C ASP A 69 4.46 -16.37 -18.69
N GLN A 70 4.79 -15.07 -18.80
CA GLN A 70 6.16 -14.55 -18.94
C GLN A 70 6.49 -13.41 -17.97
N ILE A 71 5.48 -12.71 -17.45
CA ILE A 71 5.66 -11.53 -16.58
C ILE A 71 4.68 -11.64 -15.43
N THR A 72 5.21 -11.63 -14.22
CA THR A 72 4.40 -11.50 -13.00
C THR A 72 4.55 -10.10 -12.47
N ASP A 73 3.48 -9.33 -12.56
CA ASP A 73 3.42 -8.03 -11.92
C ASP A 73 2.77 -8.14 -10.53
N TYR A 74 3.24 -7.43 -9.49
CA TYR A 74 2.58 -7.35 -8.18
C TYR A 74 2.09 -5.94 -7.94
N TYR A 75 0.82 -5.81 -7.54
CA TYR A 75 0.18 -4.52 -7.30
C TYR A 75 -0.77 -4.58 -6.10
N PHE A 76 -1.10 -3.40 -5.56
CA PHE A 76 -2.21 -3.25 -4.64
C PHE A 76 -3.52 -3.22 -5.44
N ARG A 77 -4.46 -4.10 -5.10
CA ARG A 77 -5.76 -4.18 -5.77
C ARG A 77 -6.91 -4.49 -4.81
N LEU A 78 -8.13 -4.15 -5.23
CA LEU A 78 -9.35 -4.61 -4.59
C LEU A 78 -9.52 -6.12 -4.82
N ILE A 79 -9.69 -6.90 -3.75
CA ILE A 79 -9.87 -8.36 -3.83
C ILE A 79 -11.09 -8.72 -4.69
N SER A 80 -12.20 -7.99 -4.52
CA SER A 80 -13.49 -8.34 -5.14
C SER A 80 -13.56 -8.10 -6.65
N GLN A 81 -12.83 -7.10 -7.15
CA GLN A 81 -12.93 -6.64 -8.54
C GLN A 81 -11.60 -6.68 -9.27
N GLN A 82 -10.51 -7.00 -8.57
CA GLN A 82 -9.16 -7.05 -9.11
C GLN A 82 -8.73 -5.71 -9.73
N THR A 83 -9.33 -4.62 -9.27
CA THR A 83 -9.04 -3.25 -9.73
C THR A 83 -7.85 -2.71 -8.96
N GLU A 84 -6.82 -2.24 -9.68
CA GLU A 84 -5.63 -1.67 -9.08
C GLU A 84 -5.94 -0.36 -8.36
N LEU A 85 -5.36 -0.18 -7.16
CA LEU A 85 -5.52 1.06 -6.41
C LEU A 85 -4.90 2.24 -7.16
N ALA A 86 -3.82 1.99 -7.90
CA ALA A 86 -3.16 3.02 -8.71
C ALA A 86 -4.08 3.59 -9.79
N ASP A 87 -4.97 2.76 -10.37
CA ASP A 87 -5.95 3.20 -11.36
C ASP A 87 -7.07 4.01 -10.71
N ILE A 88 -7.53 3.60 -9.52
CA ILE A 88 -8.52 4.35 -8.74
C ILE A 88 -7.97 5.74 -8.39
N THR A 89 -6.75 5.82 -7.85
CA THR A 89 -6.15 7.10 -7.48
C THR A 89 -5.83 7.96 -8.68
N ASN A 90 -5.43 7.35 -9.80
CA ASN A 90 -5.23 8.08 -11.06
C ASN A 90 -6.55 8.63 -11.60
N HIS A 91 -7.68 7.94 -11.37
CA HIS A 91 -8.99 8.45 -11.77
C HIS A 91 -9.47 9.61 -10.89
N LEU A 92 -9.12 9.61 -9.60
CA LEU A 92 -9.45 10.71 -8.67
C LEU A 92 -8.68 12.00 -8.97
N GLU A 93 -7.57 11.91 -9.69
CA GLU A 93 -6.87 13.08 -10.21
C GLU A 93 -7.72 13.79 -11.28
N GLY A 94 -7.96 15.09 -11.10
CA GLY A 94 -8.81 15.89 -11.98
C GLY A 94 -10.30 15.84 -11.63
N GLU A 95 -10.71 15.00 -10.68
CA GLU A 95 -12.07 15.01 -10.15
C GLU A 95 -12.28 16.21 -9.21
N PRO A 96 -13.45 16.86 -9.23
CA PRO A 96 -13.74 17.98 -8.35
C PRO A 96 -13.65 17.58 -6.87
N ILE A 97 -13.03 18.42 -6.05
CA ILE A 97 -13.01 18.19 -4.58
C ILE A 97 -14.45 18.12 -4.05
N PRO A 98 -14.86 17.03 -3.36
CA PRO A 98 -16.19 16.91 -2.78
C PRO A 98 -16.49 17.99 -1.74
N ASP A 99 -17.75 18.44 -1.64
CA ASP A 99 -18.14 19.56 -0.76
C ASP A 99 -17.79 19.34 0.72
N HIS A 100 -17.93 18.11 1.21
CA HIS A 100 -17.58 17.78 2.59
C HIS A 100 -16.06 17.86 2.84
N ILE A 101 -15.23 17.57 1.84
CA ILE A 101 -13.77 17.73 1.92
C ILE A 101 -13.42 19.22 1.88
N LYS A 102 -14.05 20.02 1.01
CA LYS A 102 -13.87 21.49 1.01
C LYS A 102 -14.26 22.11 2.35
N ALA A 103 -15.32 21.61 2.99
CA ALA A 103 -15.74 22.07 4.31
C ALA A 103 -14.70 21.74 5.40
N ALA A 104 -14.09 20.56 5.34
CA ALA A 104 -13.04 20.13 6.27
C ALA A 104 -11.68 20.80 6.02
N PHE A 105 -11.35 21.09 4.75
CA PHE A 105 -10.09 21.68 4.31
C PHE A 105 -10.33 22.89 3.38
N PRO A 106 -10.79 24.05 3.90
CA PRO A 106 -11.21 25.18 3.07
C PRO A 106 -10.11 25.83 2.23
N GLN A 107 -8.84 25.57 2.56
CA GLN A 107 -7.67 26.10 1.85
C GLN A 107 -7.13 25.12 0.80
N LEU A 108 -7.71 23.92 0.69
CA LEU A 108 -7.27 22.92 -0.26
C LEU A 108 -7.65 23.35 -1.67
N SER A 109 -6.64 23.63 -2.50
CA SER A 109 -6.83 23.98 -3.90
C SER A 109 -7.06 22.73 -4.75
N GLN A 110 -7.66 22.91 -5.93
CA GLN A 110 -7.79 21.80 -6.90
C GLN A 110 -6.41 21.28 -7.34
N GLU A 111 -5.42 22.17 -7.48
CA GLU A 111 -4.05 21.80 -7.84
C GLU A 111 -3.41 20.91 -6.77
N ASP A 112 -3.60 21.22 -5.49
CA ASP A 112 -3.09 20.40 -4.38
C ASP A 112 -3.83 19.06 -4.26
N TRP A 113 -5.13 19.04 -4.55
CA TRP A 113 -5.93 17.82 -4.60
C TRP A 113 -5.43 16.88 -5.70
N ASP A 114 -5.28 17.39 -6.92
CA ASP A 114 -4.78 16.62 -8.05
C ASP A 114 -3.35 16.15 -7.79
N ALA A 115 -2.49 17.01 -7.24
CA ALA A 115 -1.12 16.66 -6.87
C ALA A 115 -1.08 15.54 -5.80
N THR A 116 -2.02 15.53 -4.84
CA THR A 116 -2.12 14.50 -3.81
C THR A 116 -2.38 13.13 -4.44
N PHE A 117 -3.38 13.02 -5.31
CA PHE A 117 -3.70 11.75 -5.96
C PHE A 117 -2.65 11.30 -6.97
N ARG A 118 -2.03 12.26 -7.69
CA ARG A 118 -0.87 11.97 -8.53
C ARG A 118 0.28 11.39 -7.72
N TYR A 119 0.58 11.98 -6.56
CA TYR A 119 1.67 11.52 -5.71
C TYR A 119 1.39 10.13 -5.14
N ILE A 120 0.16 9.88 -4.66
CA ILE A 120 -0.27 8.55 -4.19
C ILE A 120 -0.17 7.52 -5.33
N THR A 121 -0.62 7.85 -6.53
CA THR A 121 -0.52 6.96 -7.71
C THR A 121 0.94 6.59 -7.99
N LEU A 122 1.86 7.55 -7.94
CA LEU A 122 3.28 7.29 -8.14
C LEU A 122 3.86 6.38 -7.04
N LEU A 123 3.47 6.55 -5.78
CA LEU A 123 3.88 5.68 -4.69
C LEU A 123 3.35 4.25 -4.88
N LEU A 124 2.07 4.09 -5.22
CA LEU A 124 1.47 2.78 -5.48
C LEU A 124 2.14 2.06 -6.65
N LYS A 125 2.44 2.79 -7.73
CA LYS A 125 3.18 2.25 -8.89
C LYS A 125 4.64 1.93 -8.56
N LEU A 126 5.28 2.74 -7.74
CA LEU A 126 6.65 2.50 -7.26
C LEU A 126 6.73 1.22 -6.43
N LEU A 127 5.77 1.03 -5.52
CA LEU A 127 5.68 -0.16 -4.67
C LEU A 127 5.19 -1.40 -5.45
N GLY A 128 4.56 -1.18 -6.61
CA GLY A 128 4.32 -2.23 -7.58
C GLY A 128 5.62 -2.82 -8.11
N VAL A 129 5.58 -4.11 -8.42
CA VAL A 129 6.76 -4.85 -8.87
C VAL A 129 6.47 -5.48 -10.23
N ARG A 130 7.44 -5.47 -11.14
CA ARG A 130 7.44 -6.30 -12.34
C ARG A 130 8.55 -7.33 -12.26
N VAL A 131 8.20 -8.61 -12.26
CA VAL A 131 9.14 -9.74 -12.34
C VAL A 131 9.02 -10.38 -13.72
N VAL A 132 10.13 -10.42 -14.45
CA VAL A 132 10.22 -11.15 -15.73
C VAL A 132 10.78 -12.53 -15.44
N GLU A 133 10.04 -13.58 -15.78
CA GLU A 133 10.58 -14.93 -15.69
C GLU A 133 11.60 -15.11 -16.82
N ASN A 134 12.88 -15.23 -16.47
CA ASN A 134 13.89 -15.62 -17.46
C ASN A 134 13.69 -17.10 -17.78
N GLU A 135 13.44 -17.42 -19.05
CA GLU A 135 13.48 -18.80 -19.57
C GLU A 135 14.80 -19.44 -19.13
N GLN A 136 14.72 -20.52 -18.33
CA GLN A 136 15.85 -21.39 -18.01
C GLN A 136 16.19 -22.29 -19.21
#